data_AF-G9XSP7-F1
#
_entry.id   AF-G9XSP7-F1
#
_cell.length_a   1.000
_cell.length_b   1.000
_cell.length_c   1.000
_cell.angle_alpha   90.00
_cell.angle_beta   90.00
_cell.angle_gamma   90.00
#
_symmetry.space_group_name_H-M   'P 1'
#
loop_
_entity.id
_entity.type
_entity.pdbx_description
1 polymer ?
#
loop_
_entity_poly.entity_id
_entity_poly.type
_entity_poly.pdbx_seq_one_letter_code
_entity_poly.pdbx_strand_id
1 'polypeptide(L)'
;MAIPVYVVTGFLDAGKTTFLNNLLNKYSWRDVRAFVIQFESGEEEFQGRHLNCYKLSVPKKILEQRPEQIVERICSSIEEQPFDEIWIEWNGVVPFSELQSLLLHPSLRGLCQIQKVVHIADGENIENLLGRTGASLPEQIANSDFVVMRNVDSAVTYRRIRRLVNGLNPGVPLYKVKEYQELYKQLFGKKEHPVNLFLLMVIAMSALYFMAKPVLEGAQIPVNTIVNVFLGIILQAVPFLLIGVLLSSAIQVFIPQSFIERRFPKSIGMGMLVAILGGFCLPVCDCASIPVFRSLVRRGIPLPVAVTFMTATPVINPVVIVSTYYAFSGNTGIVVGRIFFGIVAAVLIGLTMGFWPPKGSVLAGGAFDRLLCSCGCYDDVESITTFKGKAGLFIRHSQAEFFGVGKYLVMGSFIAALFQVMGTGLFTKAQDGAGLAVSILIMMVMAFVLSLCSSSDAIIARSLANQFPMGAIMGFLVFGPMMDIKNVLMLSSGFSKAFIVRLLLTSLSICFVLVFLFFNWGGM
;
A
#
# COMPACT_ATOMS: atom_id res chain seq x y z
N MET A 1 28.94 -21.53 13.84
CA MET A 1 28.50 -20.21 13.30
C MET A 1 28.07 -20.45 11.87
N ALA A 2 26.97 -19.84 11.42
CA ALA A 2 26.55 -19.97 10.03
C ALA A 2 27.54 -19.23 9.11
N ILE A 3 27.88 -19.84 7.98
CA ILE A 3 28.73 -19.27 6.95
C ILE A 3 27.97 -18.12 6.27
N PRO A 4 28.57 -16.92 6.16
CA PRO A 4 27.92 -15.80 5.51
C PRO A 4 27.77 -16.04 4.00
N VAL A 5 26.58 -15.76 3.48
CA VAL A 5 26.22 -15.87 2.07
C VAL A 5 25.99 -14.49 1.47
N TYR A 6 26.73 -14.16 0.42
CA TYR A 6 26.55 -12.96 -0.39
C TYR A 6 25.93 -13.33 -1.73
N VAL A 7 24.81 -12.71 -2.08
CA VAL A 7 24.09 -13.04 -3.33
C VAL A 7 24.26 -11.91 -4.33
N VAL A 8 24.67 -12.23 -5.55
CA VAL A 8 24.69 -11.32 -6.69
C VAL A 8 23.53 -11.68 -7.62
N THR A 9 22.60 -10.75 -7.74
CA THR A 9 21.41 -10.83 -8.60
C THR A 9 21.53 -9.81 -9.74
N GLY A 10 20.66 -9.91 -10.74
CA GLY A 10 20.75 -9.11 -11.94
C GLY A 10 20.23 -9.88 -13.14
N PHE A 11 19.62 -9.19 -14.09
CA PHE A 11 19.08 -9.83 -15.28
C PHE A 11 20.18 -10.45 -16.16
N LEU A 12 19.79 -11.20 -17.20
CA LEU A 12 20.71 -11.71 -18.22
C LEU A 12 21.58 -10.57 -18.76
N ASP A 13 22.87 -10.84 -18.96
CA ASP A 13 23.89 -9.89 -19.45
C ASP A 13 24.12 -8.63 -18.59
N ALA A 14 23.54 -8.58 -17.38
CA ALA A 14 23.79 -7.49 -16.44
C ALA A 14 25.27 -7.41 -15.99
N GLY A 15 26.10 -8.43 -16.25
CA GLY A 15 27.52 -8.49 -15.89
C GLY A 15 27.80 -8.93 -14.45
N LYS A 16 26.96 -9.84 -13.94
CA LYS A 16 27.13 -10.46 -12.62
C LYS A 16 28.47 -11.19 -12.50
N THR A 17 28.81 -12.02 -13.49
CA THR A 17 30.08 -12.76 -13.53
C THR A 17 31.29 -11.83 -13.58
N THR A 18 31.24 -10.79 -14.43
CA THR A 18 32.30 -9.78 -14.53
C THR A 18 32.49 -9.03 -13.21
N PHE A 19 31.39 -8.73 -12.50
CA PHE A 19 31.44 -8.11 -11.18
C PHE A 19 32.13 -9.03 -10.15
N LEU A 20 31.76 -10.31 -10.10
CA LEU A 20 32.39 -11.30 -9.21
C LEU A 20 33.88 -11.48 -9.51
N ASN A 21 34.23 -11.63 -10.79
CA ASN A 21 35.63 -11.73 -11.24
C ASN A 21 36.46 -10.51 -10.81
N ASN A 22 35.91 -9.30 -10.90
CA ASN A 22 36.60 -8.08 -10.48
C ASN A 22 36.68 -7.91 -8.95
N LEU A 23 35.73 -8.47 -8.21
CA LEU A 23 35.68 -8.35 -6.76
C LEU A 23 36.59 -9.38 -6.08
N LEU A 24 36.42 -10.66 -6.38
CA LEU A 24 37.07 -11.78 -5.70
C LEU A 24 38.54 -11.95 -6.09
N ASN A 25 38.97 -11.40 -7.23
CA ASN A 25 40.38 -11.44 -7.64
C ASN A 25 41.22 -10.29 -7.06
N LYS A 26 40.65 -9.40 -6.24
CA LYS A 26 41.41 -8.34 -5.56
C LYS A 26 42.29 -8.90 -4.45
N TYR A 27 43.33 -8.14 -4.09
CA TYR A 27 44.30 -8.54 -3.06
C TYR A 27 43.64 -8.82 -1.69
N SER A 28 42.57 -8.11 -1.36
CA SER A 28 41.82 -8.28 -0.11
C SER A 28 41.17 -9.67 0.07
N TRP A 29 41.01 -10.44 -1.01
CA TRP A 29 40.41 -11.79 -0.99
C TRP A 29 41.44 -12.92 -1.13
N ARG A 30 42.75 -12.59 -1.10
CA ARG A 30 43.82 -13.59 -1.28
C ARG A 30 43.80 -14.68 -0.20
N ASP A 31 43.52 -14.29 1.03
CA ASP A 31 43.57 -15.18 2.21
C ASP A 31 42.18 -15.67 2.65
N VAL A 32 41.12 -15.35 1.89
CA VAL A 32 39.74 -15.75 2.19
C VAL A 32 39.39 -17.01 1.40
N ARG A 33 38.85 -18.03 2.07
CA ARG A 33 38.32 -19.24 1.41
C ARG A 33 36.89 -19.01 0.97
N ALA A 34 36.73 -18.62 -0.30
CA ALA A 34 35.44 -18.29 -0.88
C ALA A 34 34.86 -19.48 -1.66
N PHE A 35 33.59 -19.79 -1.43
CA PHE A 35 32.84 -20.76 -2.22
C PHE A 35 31.85 -20.05 -3.15
N VAL A 36 32.09 -20.12 -4.46
CA VAL A 36 31.30 -19.45 -5.50
C VAL A 36 30.34 -20.45 -6.16
N ILE A 37 29.05 -20.19 -6.07
CA ILE A 37 27.99 -21.01 -6.67
C ILE A 37 27.36 -20.23 -7.83
N GLN A 38 27.44 -20.75 -9.04
CA GLN A 38 26.87 -20.12 -10.24
C GLN A 38 25.60 -20.86 -10.70
N PHE A 39 24.45 -20.19 -10.67
CA PHE A 39 23.16 -20.71 -11.18
C PHE A 39 22.86 -20.28 -12.63
N GLU A 40 23.85 -19.70 -13.30
CA GLU A 40 23.75 -19.17 -14.65
C GLU A 40 24.97 -19.61 -15.46
N SER A 41 24.74 -19.89 -16.75
CA SER A 41 25.79 -20.17 -17.72
C SER A 41 25.85 -18.95 -18.65
N GLY A 42 26.80 -18.04 -18.41
CA GLY A 42 27.02 -16.84 -19.22
C GLY A 42 28.11 -17.03 -20.27
N GLU A 43 28.34 -16.01 -21.10
CA GLU A 43 29.47 -15.98 -22.06
C GLU A 43 30.84 -15.89 -21.36
N GLU A 44 30.89 -15.22 -20.20
CA GLU A 44 32.05 -15.20 -19.32
C GLU A 44 31.93 -16.29 -18.25
N GLU A 45 32.99 -17.06 -18.03
CA GLU A 45 33.08 -17.95 -16.88
C GLU A 45 33.81 -17.28 -15.72
N PHE A 46 33.39 -17.58 -14.48
CA PHE A 46 34.18 -17.20 -13.30
C PHE A 46 35.52 -17.93 -13.33
N GLN A 47 36.61 -17.16 -13.24
CA GLN A 47 37.99 -17.64 -13.17
C GLN A 47 38.64 -17.07 -11.90
N GLY A 48 38.78 -17.92 -10.89
CA GLY A 48 39.50 -17.58 -9.66
C GLY A 48 41.01 -17.52 -9.94
N ARG A 49 41.64 -16.37 -9.70
CA ARG A 49 43.10 -16.21 -9.78
C ARG A 49 43.83 -16.73 -8.53
N HIS A 50 43.09 -16.95 -7.44
CA HIS A 50 43.61 -17.41 -6.16
C HIS A 50 43.23 -18.87 -5.91
N LEU A 51 44.15 -19.65 -5.34
CA LEU A 51 43.96 -21.08 -5.01
C LEU A 51 42.85 -21.32 -3.96
N ASN A 52 42.38 -20.27 -3.29
CA ASN A 52 41.40 -20.34 -2.19
C ASN A 52 39.94 -20.10 -2.65
N CYS A 53 39.70 -20.03 -3.97
CA CYS A 53 38.37 -19.85 -4.54
C CYS A 53 37.85 -21.17 -5.14
N TYR A 54 36.76 -21.69 -4.59
CA TYR A 54 36.13 -22.93 -5.04
C TYR A 54 34.85 -22.62 -5.81
N LYS A 55 34.58 -23.35 -6.90
CA LYS A 55 33.48 -23.06 -7.82
C LYS A 55 32.53 -24.26 -7.94
N LEU A 56 31.23 -24.00 -7.85
CA LEU A 56 30.16 -24.95 -8.15
C LEU A 56 29.23 -24.35 -9.22
N SER A 57 29.21 -24.94 -10.41
CA SER A 57 28.25 -24.56 -11.45
C SER A 57 26.98 -25.44 -11.38
N VAL A 58 25.82 -24.77 -11.34
CA VAL A 58 24.50 -25.38 -11.25
C VAL A 58 23.68 -24.96 -12.48
N PRO A 59 23.44 -25.89 -13.43
CA PRO A 59 22.61 -25.60 -14.59
C PRO A 59 21.16 -25.29 -14.18
N LYS A 60 20.54 -24.32 -14.88
CA LYS A 60 19.13 -23.94 -14.68
C LYS A 60 18.17 -25.14 -14.68
N LYS A 61 18.40 -26.13 -15.56
CA LYS A 61 17.57 -27.33 -15.66
C LYS A 61 17.54 -28.14 -14.36
N ILE A 62 18.67 -28.19 -13.63
CA ILE A 62 18.74 -28.89 -12.34
C ILE A 62 18.04 -28.08 -11.25
N LEU A 63 18.16 -26.74 -11.30
CA LEU A 63 17.46 -25.83 -10.38
C LEU A 63 15.95 -26.02 -10.44
N GLU A 64 15.38 -26.14 -11.64
CA GLU A 64 13.93 -26.28 -11.82
C GLU A 64 13.43 -27.72 -11.56
N GLN A 65 14.24 -28.74 -11.88
CA GLN A 65 13.77 -30.13 -11.85
C GLN A 65 14.13 -30.88 -10.56
N ARG A 66 15.26 -30.56 -9.92
CA ARG A 66 15.83 -31.32 -8.80
C ARG A 66 16.58 -30.42 -7.79
N PRO A 67 15.88 -29.49 -7.11
CA PRO A 67 16.51 -28.59 -6.15
C PRO A 67 17.17 -29.30 -4.95
N GLU A 68 16.64 -30.46 -4.54
CA GLU A 68 17.21 -31.27 -3.45
C GLU A 68 18.65 -31.74 -3.75
N GLN A 69 18.95 -32.09 -4.99
CA GLN A 69 20.31 -32.49 -5.39
C GLN A 69 21.31 -31.32 -5.29
N ILE A 70 20.83 -30.09 -5.44
CA ILE A 70 21.67 -28.89 -5.28
C ILE A 70 22.00 -28.70 -3.80
N VAL A 71 21.00 -28.87 -2.92
CA VAL A 71 21.19 -28.81 -1.47
C VAL A 71 22.22 -29.84 -1.01
N GLU A 72 22.10 -31.09 -1.46
CA GLU A 72 23.07 -32.16 -1.13
C GLU A 72 24.49 -31.81 -1.58
N ARG A 73 24.66 -31.30 -2.81
CA ARG A 73 25.98 -30.90 -3.33
C ARG A 73 26.59 -29.73 -2.57
N ILE A 74 25.78 -28.76 -2.15
CA ILE A 74 26.26 -27.63 -1.33
C ILE A 74 26.69 -28.14 0.04
N CYS A 75 25.89 -28.99 0.68
CA CYS A 75 26.24 -29.60 1.96
C CYS A 75 27.53 -30.42 1.87
N SER A 76 27.66 -31.29 0.87
CA SER A 76 28.87 -32.12 0.72
C SER A 76 30.12 -31.27 0.52
N SER A 77 30.05 -30.20 -0.29
CA SER A 77 31.19 -29.29 -0.47
C SER A 77 31.57 -28.54 0.82
N ILE A 78 30.59 -28.16 1.65
CA ILE A 78 30.83 -27.50 2.94
C ILE A 78 31.42 -28.49 3.96
N GLU A 79 31.07 -29.78 3.88
CA GLU A 79 31.61 -30.83 4.75
C GLU A 79 33.04 -31.23 4.36
N GLU A 80 33.36 -31.24 3.06
CA GLU A 80 34.70 -31.58 2.54
C GLU A 80 35.77 -30.58 3.01
N GLN A 81 35.43 -29.30 3.16
CA GLN A 81 36.36 -28.27 3.59
C GLN A 81 35.68 -27.04 4.19
N PRO A 82 36.35 -26.30 5.09
CA PRO A 82 35.77 -25.11 5.68
C PRO A 82 35.86 -23.91 4.72
N PHE A 83 34.75 -23.19 4.57
CA PHE A 83 34.68 -21.91 3.87
C PHE A 83 34.46 -20.75 4.84
N ASP A 84 35.08 -19.61 4.53
CA ASP A 84 34.91 -18.39 5.31
C ASP A 84 33.68 -17.60 4.82
N GLU A 85 33.35 -17.70 3.52
CA GLU A 85 32.16 -17.08 2.92
C GLU A 85 31.68 -17.81 1.65
N ILE A 86 30.40 -17.65 1.33
CA ILE A 86 29.77 -18.18 0.12
C ILE A 86 29.29 -17.02 -0.76
N TRP A 87 29.60 -17.07 -2.06
CA TRP A 87 29.11 -16.13 -3.07
C TRP A 87 28.19 -16.84 -4.04
N ILE A 88 26.95 -16.37 -4.16
CA ILE A 88 25.97 -16.96 -5.07
C ILE A 88 25.73 -16.00 -6.23
N GLU A 89 26.06 -16.42 -7.44
CA GLU A 89 25.57 -15.78 -8.65
C GLU A 89 24.20 -16.36 -8.99
N TRP A 90 23.16 -15.58 -8.73
CA TRP A 90 21.79 -16.00 -8.93
C TRP A 90 21.35 -15.85 -10.40
N ASN A 91 20.48 -16.76 -10.83
CA ASN A 91 19.95 -16.77 -12.17
C ASN A 91 19.09 -15.53 -12.46
N GLY A 92 19.33 -14.89 -13.61
CA GLY A 92 18.68 -13.63 -13.97
C GLY A 92 17.17 -13.71 -14.26
N VAL A 93 16.62 -14.89 -14.54
CA VAL A 93 15.18 -15.05 -14.87
C VAL A 93 14.39 -15.82 -13.82
N VAL A 94 15.05 -16.40 -12.81
CA VAL A 94 14.36 -17.15 -11.74
C VAL A 94 14.04 -16.20 -10.57
N PRO A 95 12.82 -16.26 -10.01
CA PRO A 95 12.41 -15.50 -8.83
C PRO A 95 13.37 -15.66 -7.65
N PHE A 96 13.59 -14.58 -6.88
CA PHE A 96 14.50 -14.61 -5.72
C PHE A 96 13.98 -15.53 -4.60
N SER A 97 12.66 -15.72 -4.50
CA SER A 97 12.06 -16.65 -3.54
C SER A 97 12.56 -18.09 -3.66
N GLU A 98 12.98 -18.53 -4.87
CA GLU A 98 13.50 -19.88 -5.07
C GLU A 98 14.91 -20.05 -4.48
N LEU A 99 15.71 -18.99 -4.45
CA LEU A 99 16.98 -19.02 -3.72
C LEU A 99 16.73 -19.10 -2.21
N GLN A 100 15.76 -18.32 -1.73
CA GLN A 100 15.38 -18.32 -0.32
C GLN A 100 14.85 -19.71 0.11
N SER A 101 14.02 -20.35 -0.71
CA SER A 101 13.49 -21.69 -0.43
C SER A 101 14.62 -22.72 -0.33
N LEU A 102 15.61 -22.64 -1.23
CA LEU A 102 16.79 -23.52 -1.23
C LEU A 102 17.64 -23.34 0.04
N LEU A 103 17.94 -22.10 0.44
CA LEU A 103 18.75 -21.82 1.64
C LEU A 103 17.99 -22.06 2.96
N LEU A 104 16.66 -22.03 2.94
CA LEU A 104 15.81 -22.36 4.10
C LEU A 104 15.61 -23.86 4.29
N HIS A 105 16.12 -24.70 3.40
CA HIS A 105 16.07 -26.16 3.55
C HIS A 105 16.72 -26.59 4.88
N PRO A 106 16.16 -27.57 5.62
CA PRO A 106 16.66 -27.98 6.94
C PRO A 106 18.18 -28.24 6.99
N SER A 107 18.75 -28.80 5.94
CA SER A 107 20.19 -29.09 5.82
C SER A 107 21.07 -27.84 5.72
N LEU A 108 20.58 -26.75 5.12
CA LEU A 108 21.36 -25.52 4.90
C LEU A 108 21.01 -24.40 5.87
N ARG A 109 19.79 -24.38 6.43
CA ARG A 109 19.29 -23.29 7.28
C ARG A 109 20.18 -23.00 8.49
N GLY A 110 20.84 -24.03 9.04
CA GLY A 110 21.78 -23.89 10.16
C GLY A 110 23.22 -23.59 9.75
N LEU A 111 23.57 -23.84 8.48
CA LEU A 111 24.93 -23.72 7.95
C LEU A 111 25.16 -22.41 7.19
N CYS A 112 24.12 -21.85 6.58
CA CYS A 112 24.22 -20.71 5.68
C CYS A 112 23.30 -19.57 6.13
N GLN A 113 23.81 -18.33 6.08
CA GLN A 113 23.00 -17.15 6.37
C GLN A 113 23.25 -16.06 5.33
N ILE A 114 22.19 -15.62 4.64
CA ILE A 114 22.29 -14.48 3.71
C ILE A 114 22.68 -13.22 4.49
N GLN A 115 23.86 -12.69 4.20
CA GLN A 115 24.37 -11.48 4.81
C GLN A 115 24.01 -10.25 3.99
N LYS A 116 24.23 -10.29 2.66
CA LYS A 116 23.89 -9.20 1.73
C LYS A 116 23.43 -9.72 0.38
N VAL A 117 22.53 -8.98 -0.25
CA VAL A 117 22.07 -9.19 -1.63
C VAL A 117 22.43 -7.96 -2.45
N VAL A 118 23.19 -8.16 -3.52
CA VAL A 118 23.60 -7.14 -4.47
C VAL A 118 22.80 -7.31 -5.75
N HIS A 119 22.21 -6.23 -6.27
CA HIS A 119 21.58 -6.26 -7.58
C HIS A 119 22.42 -5.49 -8.60
N ILE A 120 22.81 -6.15 -9.69
CA ILE A 120 23.49 -5.51 -10.81
C ILE A 120 22.45 -5.04 -11.81
N ALA A 121 22.35 -3.72 -11.99
CA ALA A 121 21.42 -3.07 -12.90
C ALA A 121 22.14 -2.51 -14.12
N ASP A 122 21.75 -2.95 -15.31
CA ASP A 122 22.19 -2.33 -16.57
C ASP A 122 21.30 -1.13 -16.92
N GLY A 123 21.88 0.06 -16.94
CA GLY A 123 21.16 1.31 -17.09
C GLY A 123 20.48 1.52 -18.45
N GLU A 124 20.94 0.81 -19.49
CA GLU A 124 20.35 0.89 -20.83
C GLU A 124 19.15 -0.05 -20.99
N ASN A 125 19.18 -1.21 -20.35
CA ASN A 125 18.20 -2.29 -20.58
C ASN A 125 17.17 -2.49 -19.46
N ILE A 126 17.40 -1.98 -18.25
CA ILE A 126 16.53 -2.27 -17.09
C ILE A 126 15.03 -1.98 -17.32
N GLU A 127 14.69 -0.93 -18.08
CA GLU A 127 13.30 -0.58 -18.38
C GLU A 127 12.65 -1.55 -19.36
N ASN A 128 13.39 -1.95 -20.41
CA ASN A 128 12.92 -2.91 -21.41
C ASN A 128 12.67 -4.29 -20.76
N LEU A 129 13.43 -4.59 -19.71
CA LEU A 129 13.36 -5.85 -19.00
C LEU A 129 12.21 -5.90 -18.00
N LEU A 130 11.92 -4.82 -17.26
CA LEU A 130 10.82 -4.81 -16.27
C LEU A 130 9.44 -5.13 -16.88
N GLY A 131 9.22 -4.78 -18.15
CA GLY A 131 7.95 -5.09 -18.84
C GLY A 131 7.86 -6.49 -19.44
N ARG A 132 8.96 -7.26 -19.48
CA ARG A 132 9.05 -8.54 -20.20
C ARG A 132 9.41 -9.74 -19.33
N THR A 133 9.77 -9.51 -18.06
CA THR A 133 10.47 -10.51 -17.22
C THR A 133 9.61 -11.09 -16.11
N GLY A 134 8.31 -10.82 -16.13
CA GLY A 134 7.36 -11.25 -15.11
C GLY A 134 7.76 -10.72 -13.72
N ALA A 135 7.64 -11.56 -12.69
CA ALA A 135 7.94 -11.19 -11.31
C ALA A 135 9.43 -11.20 -10.94
N SER A 136 10.30 -11.78 -11.78
CA SER A 136 11.70 -12.09 -11.42
C SER A 136 12.55 -10.84 -11.10
N LEU A 137 12.62 -9.88 -12.03
CA LEU A 137 13.42 -8.67 -11.89
C LEU A 137 12.91 -7.75 -10.75
N PRO A 138 11.60 -7.45 -10.64
CA PRO A 138 11.05 -6.72 -9.49
C PRO A 138 11.42 -7.36 -8.15
N GLU A 139 11.29 -8.69 -8.02
CA GLU A 139 11.56 -9.40 -6.78
C GLU A 139 13.05 -9.38 -6.41
N GLN A 140 13.94 -9.52 -7.39
CA GLN A 140 15.38 -9.41 -7.16
C GLN A 140 15.77 -8.00 -6.68
N ILE A 141 15.21 -6.94 -7.27
CA ILE A 141 15.45 -5.56 -6.84
C ILE A 141 14.88 -5.32 -5.43
N ALA A 142 13.66 -5.80 -5.16
CA ALA A 142 12.97 -5.65 -3.87
C ALA A 142 13.73 -6.31 -2.71
N ASN A 143 14.44 -7.42 -2.97
CA ASN A 143 15.22 -8.13 -1.95
C ASN A 143 16.68 -7.69 -1.87
N SER A 144 17.12 -6.70 -2.67
CA SER A 144 18.50 -6.22 -2.67
C SER A 144 18.81 -5.29 -1.49
N ASP A 145 19.98 -5.43 -0.88
CA ASP A 145 20.49 -4.50 0.15
C ASP A 145 21.09 -3.24 -0.51
N PHE A 146 21.62 -3.35 -1.73
CA PHE A 146 22.04 -2.22 -2.56
C PHE A 146 22.09 -2.60 -4.05
N VAL A 147 22.04 -1.58 -4.91
CA VAL A 147 22.05 -1.73 -6.36
C VAL A 147 23.33 -1.14 -6.95
N VAL A 148 24.00 -1.90 -7.82
CA VAL A 148 25.18 -1.46 -8.57
C VAL A 148 24.77 -1.20 -10.01
N MET A 149 24.93 0.04 -10.46
CA MET A 149 24.57 0.46 -11.81
C MET A 149 25.75 0.39 -12.78
N ARG A 150 25.53 -0.26 -13.92
CA ARG A 150 26.39 -0.26 -15.11
C ARG A 150 25.79 0.60 -16.21
N ASN A 151 26.63 1.09 -17.11
CA ASN A 151 26.23 1.85 -18.31
C ASN A 151 25.32 3.07 -18.00
N VAL A 152 25.73 3.88 -17.01
CA VAL A 152 25.01 5.10 -16.62
C VAL A 152 25.90 6.32 -16.81
N ASP A 153 25.89 6.86 -18.02
CA ASP A 153 26.73 8.01 -18.40
C ASP A 153 26.04 9.37 -18.21
N SER A 154 24.70 9.40 -18.15
CA SER A 154 23.91 10.64 -18.01
C SER A 154 23.24 10.78 -16.64
N ALA A 155 23.23 12.00 -16.10
CA ALA A 155 22.48 12.37 -14.89
C ALA A 155 20.96 12.22 -15.05
N VAL A 156 20.45 12.22 -16.29
CA VAL A 156 19.05 11.95 -16.59
C VAL A 156 18.74 10.47 -16.41
N THR A 157 19.57 9.60 -17.00
CA THR A 157 19.47 8.13 -16.87
C THR A 157 19.57 7.70 -15.40
N TYR A 158 20.53 8.26 -14.65
CA TYR A 158 20.66 8.00 -13.21
C TYR A 158 19.39 8.36 -12.43
N ARG A 159 18.85 9.59 -12.63
CA ARG A 159 17.62 10.01 -11.95
C ARG A 159 16.42 9.16 -12.35
N ARG A 160 16.39 8.65 -13.57
CA ARG A 160 15.34 7.79 -14.08
C ARG A 160 15.40 6.41 -13.42
N ILE A 161 16.55 5.74 -13.45
CA ILE A 161 16.78 4.45 -12.78
C ILE A 161 16.54 4.56 -11.28
N ARG A 162 17.00 5.65 -10.64
CA ARG A 162 16.76 5.88 -9.21
C ARG A 162 15.27 5.93 -8.86
N ARG A 163 14.42 6.55 -9.70
CA ARG A 163 12.97 6.54 -9.49
C ARG A 163 12.39 5.14 -9.64
N LEU A 164 12.86 4.38 -10.64
CA LEU A 164 12.46 3.01 -10.89
C LEU A 164 12.80 2.09 -9.72
N VAL A 165 14.06 2.13 -9.28
CA VAL A 165 14.56 1.33 -8.17
C VAL A 165 13.87 1.73 -6.86
N ASN A 166 13.70 3.03 -6.59
CA ASN A 166 12.94 3.48 -5.41
C ASN A 166 11.47 3.07 -5.41
N GLY A 167 10.88 2.84 -6.58
CA GLY A 167 9.51 2.30 -6.69
C GLY A 167 9.41 0.84 -6.26
N LEU A 168 10.49 0.07 -6.44
CA LEU A 168 10.58 -1.36 -6.12
C LEU A 168 11.15 -1.63 -4.72
N ASN A 169 12.18 -0.88 -4.33
CA ASN A 169 12.87 -0.98 -3.06
C ASN A 169 13.16 0.44 -2.53
N PRO A 170 12.20 1.03 -1.78
CA PRO A 170 12.31 2.41 -1.32
C PRO A 170 13.52 2.62 -0.40
N GLY A 171 14.42 3.54 -0.79
CA GLY A 171 15.57 3.91 0.04
C GLY A 171 16.79 3.00 -0.11
N VAL A 172 16.76 2.04 -1.04
CA VAL A 172 17.94 1.24 -1.36
C VAL A 172 19.09 2.14 -1.86
N PRO A 173 20.33 1.95 -1.41
CA PRO A 173 21.49 2.66 -1.92
C PRO A 173 21.80 2.27 -3.38
N LEU A 174 22.19 3.26 -4.21
CA LEU A 174 22.60 3.05 -5.59
C LEU A 174 24.05 3.49 -5.78
N TYR A 175 24.91 2.57 -6.24
CA TYR A 175 26.33 2.78 -6.48
C TYR A 175 26.67 2.68 -7.96
N LYS A 176 27.65 3.46 -8.42
CA LYS A 176 28.23 3.28 -9.76
C LYS A 176 29.41 2.30 -9.68
N VAL A 177 29.66 1.52 -10.74
CA VAL A 177 30.81 0.58 -10.78
C VAL A 177 32.16 1.27 -10.53
N LYS A 178 32.29 2.58 -10.75
CA LYS A 178 33.53 3.33 -10.48
C LYS A 178 33.82 3.51 -8.98
N GLU A 179 32.84 3.30 -8.09
CA GLU A 179 32.91 3.58 -6.65
C GLU A 179 33.12 2.32 -5.79
N TYR A 180 34.03 1.41 -6.21
CA TYR A 180 34.27 0.13 -5.51
C TYR A 180 34.67 0.27 -4.03
N GLN A 181 35.27 1.39 -3.62
CA GLN A 181 35.65 1.62 -2.22
C GLN A 181 34.41 1.80 -1.31
N GLU A 182 33.37 2.48 -1.80
CA GLU A 182 32.12 2.63 -1.05
C GLU A 182 31.32 1.33 -1.02
N LEU A 183 31.34 0.59 -2.13
CA LEU A 183 30.80 -0.76 -2.23
C LEU A 183 31.40 -1.70 -1.16
N TYR A 184 32.73 -1.66 -0.99
CA TYR A 184 33.43 -2.46 0.00
C TYR A 184 32.98 -2.15 1.43
N LYS A 185 32.87 -0.85 1.76
CA LYS A 185 32.37 -0.42 3.08
C LYS A 185 30.96 -0.91 3.35
N GLN A 186 30.11 -1.01 2.32
CA GLN A 186 28.74 -1.52 2.46
C GLN A 186 28.64 -3.04 2.57
N LEU A 187 29.46 -3.77 1.82
CA LEU A 187 29.50 -5.24 1.87
C LEU A 187 29.86 -5.73 3.29
N PHE A 188 30.85 -5.09 3.92
CA PHE A 188 31.36 -5.48 5.24
C PHE A 188 30.89 -4.58 6.40
N GLY A 189 30.07 -3.57 6.10
CA GLY A 189 29.44 -2.75 7.13
C GLY A 189 28.55 -3.63 8.01
N LYS A 190 28.78 -3.61 9.33
CA LYS A 190 27.90 -4.30 10.29
C LYS A 190 26.46 -3.84 10.05
N LYS A 191 25.55 -4.79 9.80
CA LYS A 191 24.10 -4.50 9.82
C LYS A 191 23.79 -3.97 11.22
N GLU A 192 23.50 -2.69 11.36
CA GLU A 192 22.81 -2.23 12.55
C GLU A 192 21.49 -2.99 12.60
N HIS A 193 21.26 -3.71 13.70
CA HIS A 193 20.04 -4.50 13.82
C HIS A 193 18.85 -3.55 13.71
N PRO A 194 17.92 -3.77 12.76
CA PRO A 194 16.74 -2.91 12.60
C PRO A 194 15.91 -2.86 13.88
N VAL A 195 16.02 -3.90 14.71
CA VAL A 195 15.44 -3.98 16.06
C VAL A 195 16.04 -2.93 16.99
N ASN A 196 17.37 -2.72 16.97
CA ASN A 196 18.01 -1.71 17.82
C ASN A 196 17.62 -0.30 17.39
N LEU A 197 17.57 -0.03 16.09
CA LEU A 197 17.11 1.25 15.55
C LEU A 197 15.62 1.50 15.88
N PHE A 198 14.80 0.45 15.77
CA PHE A 198 13.39 0.51 16.17
C PHE A 198 13.24 0.80 17.66
N LEU A 199 13.96 0.08 18.53
CA LEU A 199 13.96 0.32 19.97
C LEU A 199 14.46 1.73 20.31
N LEU A 200 15.50 2.21 19.63
CA LEU A 200 15.99 3.59 19.76
C LEU A 200 14.93 4.61 19.33
N MET A 201 14.21 4.37 18.23
CA MET A 201 13.10 5.24 17.80
C MET A 201 11.96 5.26 18.82
N VAL A 202 11.60 4.10 19.40
CA VAL A 202 10.55 4.01 20.43
C VAL A 202 10.99 4.74 21.71
N ILE A 203 12.25 4.58 22.12
CA ILE A 203 12.81 5.30 23.27
C ILE A 203 12.88 6.80 22.98
N ALA A 204 13.29 7.21 21.78
CA ALA A 204 13.34 8.62 21.38
C ALA A 204 11.95 9.25 21.33
N MET A 205 10.94 8.56 20.78
CA MET A 205 9.56 9.02 20.78
C MET A 205 8.97 9.11 22.19
N SER A 206 9.22 8.13 23.05
CA SER A 206 8.73 8.15 24.43
C SER A 206 9.42 9.25 25.24
N ALA A 207 10.74 9.42 25.11
CA ALA A 207 11.47 10.53 25.72
C ALA A 207 10.95 11.88 25.22
N LEU A 208 10.74 12.05 23.91
CA LEU A 208 10.17 13.27 23.33
C LEU A 208 8.77 13.56 23.89
N TYR A 209 7.93 12.55 24.04
CA TYR A 209 6.60 12.69 24.65
C TYR A 209 6.70 13.18 26.10
N PHE A 210 7.55 12.55 26.92
CA PHE A 210 7.74 12.95 28.32
C PHE A 210 8.35 14.36 28.45
N MET A 211 9.24 14.76 27.54
CA MET A 211 9.82 16.11 27.53
C MET A 211 8.82 17.17 27.03
N ALA A 212 7.98 16.84 26.05
CA ALA A 212 6.99 17.77 25.51
C ALA A 212 5.77 17.94 26.44
N LYS A 213 5.43 16.90 27.22
CA LYS A 213 4.29 16.88 28.15
C LYS A 213 4.21 18.12 29.07
N PRO A 214 5.25 18.51 29.84
CA PRO A 214 5.15 19.67 30.74
C PRO A 214 4.95 21.00 30.00
N VAL A 215 5.51 21.15 28.80
CA VAL A 215 5.32 22.35 27.96
C VAL A 215 3.90 22.40 27.40
N LEU A 216 3.37 21.25 26.96
CA LEU A 216 2.02 21.13 26.42
C LEU A 216 0.94 21.28 27.50
N GLU A 217 1.18 20.75 28.70
CA GLU A 217 0.32 20.98 29.89
C GLU A 217 0.34 22.45 30.31
N GLY A 218 1.49 23.12 30.24
CA GLY A 218 1.61 24.57 30.44
C GLY A 218 0.84 25.41 29.41
N ALA A 219 0.68 24.90 28.18
CA ALA A 219 -0.11 25.52 27.12
C ALA A 219 -1.61 25.16 27.16
N GLN A 220 -2.09 24.47 28.21
CA GLN A 220 -3.47 23.96 28.34
C GLN A 220 -3.91 23.02 27.19
N ILE A 221 -2.97 22.36 26.51
CA ILE A 221 -3.29 21.41 25.44
C ILE A 221 -3.53 20.03 26.08
N PRO A 222 -4.74 19.45 25.96
CA PRO A 222 -5.06 18.16 26.60
C PRO A 222 -4.49 16.98 25.78
N VAL A 223 -3.18 16.78 25.86
CA VAL A 223 -2.43 15.75 25.09
C VAL A 223 -2.95 14.35 25.34
N ASN A 224 -3.25 13.99 26.60
CA ASN A 224 -3.78 12.66 26.94
C ASN A 224 -5.10 12.37 26.23
N THR A 225 -5.97 13.38 26.10
CA THR A 225 -7.23 13.26 25.36
C THR A 225 -6.97 13.04 23.88
N ILE A 226 -6.04 13.80 23.28
CA ILE A 226 -5.65 13.64 21.87
C ILE A 226 -5.13 12.23 21.60
N VAL A 227 -4.23 11.72 22.45
CA VAL A 227 -3.67 10.37 22.32
C VAL A 227 -4.74 9.30 22.48
N ASN A 228 -5.64 9.43 23.46
CA ASN A 228 -6.72 8.47 23.68
C ASN A 228 -7.71 8.44 22.51
N VAL A 229 -8.10 9.62 21.99
CA VAL A 229 -8.97 9.74 20.82
C VAL A 229 -8.28 9.14 19.59
N PHE A 230 -7.03 9.50 19.34
CA PHE A 230 -6.24 8.95 18.23
C PHE A 230 -6.15 7.42 18.29
N LEU A 231 -5.77 6.86 19.44
CA LEU A 231 -5.65 5.42 19.63
C LEU A 231 -7.01 4.73 19.46
N GLY A 232 -8.09 5.33 19.97
CA GLY A 232 -9.45 4.83 19.77
C GLY A 232 -9.84 4.75 18.29
N ILE A 233 -9.56 5.81 17.52
CA ILE A 233 -9.80 5.83 16.07
C ILE A 233 -9.01 4.71 15.37
N ILE A 234 -7.74 4.54 15.70
CA ILE A 234 -6.88 3.52 15.10
C ILE A 234 -7.38 2.11 15.43
N LEU A 235 -7.67 1.84 16.71
CA LEU A 235 -8.18 0.54 17.17
C LEU A 235 -9.50 0.16 16.50
N GLN A 236 -10.36 1.15 16.22
CA GLN A 236 -11.60 0.93 15.49
C GLN A 236 -11.35 0.73 13.98
N ALA A 237 -10.52 1.58 13.36
CA ALA A 237 -10.37 1.61 11.91
C ALA A 237 -9.54 0.44 11.33
N VAL A 238 -8.54 -0.06 12.07
CA VAL A 238 -7.65 -1.13 11.60
C VAL A 238 -8.40 -2.43 11.27
N PRO A 239 -9.30 -2.96 12.13
CA PRO A 239 -10.09 -4.15 11.81
C PRO A 239 -10.91 -4.00 10.53
N PHE A 240 -11.58 -2.86 10.34
CA PHE A 240 -12.38 -2.64 9.14
C PHE A 240 -11.52 -2.45 7.89
N LEU A 241 -10.40 -1.72 8.00
CA LEU A 241 -9.45 -1.58 6.90
C LEU A 241 -8.93 -2.96 6.47
N LEU A 242 -8.60 -3.83 7.43
CA LEU A 242 -8.16 -5.19 7.15
C LEU A 242 -9.21 -5.98 6.37
N ILE A 243 -10.48 -5.92 6.78
CA ILE A 243 -11.60 -6.57 6.05
C ILE A 243 -11.71 -6.00 4.62
N GLY A 244 -11.65 -4.68 4.46
CA GLY A 244 -11.73 -4.03 3.15
C GLY A 244 -10.58 -4.42 2.21
N VAL A 245 -9.37 -4.53 2.75
CA VAL A 245 -8.17 -4.96 2.01
C VAL A 245 -8.21 -6.43 1.64
N LEU A 246 -8.67 -7.30 2.54
CA LEU A 246 -8.89 -8.71 2.24
C LEU A 246 -9.96 -8.87 1.15
N LEU A 247 -11.09 -8.17 1.25
CA LEU A 247 -12.14 -8.20 0.24
C LEU A 247 -11.65 -7.67 -1.12
N SER A 248 -10.94 -6.54 -1.11
CA SER A 248 -10.31 -5.96 -2.29
C SER A 248 -9.36 -6.96 -2.96
N SER A 249 -8.51 -7.61 -2.17
CA SER A 249 -7.56 -8.63 -2.66
C SER A 249 -8.28 -9.88 -3.17
N ALA A 250 -9.38 -10.28 -2.55
CA ALA A 250 -10.20 -11.39 -3.03
C ALA A 250 -10.82 -11.07 -4.40
N ILE A 251 -11.34 -9.85 -4.59
CA ILE A 251 -11.84 -9.38 -5.89
C ILE A 251 -10.70 -9.35 -6.93
N GLN A 252 -9.49 -8.95 -6.54
CA GLN A 252 -8.33 -8.86 -7.44
C GLN A 252 -7.67 -10.21 -7.75
N VAL A 253 -7.84 -11.24 -6.92
CA VAL A 253 -7.23 -12.57 -7.15
C VAL A 253 -8.24 -13.59 -7.67
N PHE A 254 -9.47 -13.60 -7.17
CA PHE A 254 -10.44 -14.67 -7.48
C PHE A 254 -11.45 -14.32 -8.57
N ILE A 255 -11.69 -13.03 -8.86
CA ILE A 255 -12.69 -12.61 -9.85
C ILE A 255 -11.99 -12.18 -11.15
N PRO A 256 -11.95 -13.02 -12.20
CA PRO A 256 -11.29 -12.65 -13.44
C PRO A 256 -12.00 -11.46 -14.13
N GLN A 257 -11.25 -10.64 -14.85
CA GLN A 257 -11.80 -9.46 -15.54
C GLN A 257 -12.91 -9.84 -16.54
N SER A 258 -12.74 -10.97 -17.24
CA SER A 258 -13.73 -11.50 -18.18
C SER A 258 -15.08 -11.85 -17.52
N PHE A 259 -15.09 -12.20 -16.23
CA PHE A 259 -16.33 -12.44 -15.48
C PHE A 259 -17.07 -11.12 -15.22
N ILE A 260 -16.35 -10.07 -14.86
CA ILE A 260 -16.93 -8.72 -14.68
C ILE A 260 -17.46 -8.22 -16.02
N GLU A 261 -16.69 -8.31 -17.10
CA GLU A 261 -17.13 -7.87 -18.44
C GLU A 261 -18.36 -8.61 -18.96
N ARG A 262 -18.50 -9.91 -18.66
CA ARG A 262 -19.64 -10.72 -19.10
C ARG A 262 -20.87 -10.56 -18.21
N ARG A 263 -20.70 -10.42 -16.90
CA ARG A 263 -21.81 -10.49 -15.93
C ARG A 263 -22.25 -9.14 -15.39
N PHE A 264 -21.39 -8.13 -15.45
CA PHE A 264 -21.71 -6.78 -15.01
C PHE A 264 -22.66 -6.10 -16.01
N PRO A 265 -23.71 -5.42 -15.56
CA PRO A 265 -24.67 -4.80 -16.45
C PRO A 265 -24.02 -3.72 -17.34
N LYS A 266 -24.39 -3.72 -18.63
CA LYS A 266 -23.87 -2.76 -19.62
C LYS A 266 -24.44 -1.34 -19.46
N SER A 267 -25.62 -1.20 -18.85
CA SER A 267 -26.23 0.11 -18.60
C SER A 267 -25.76 0.70 -17.27
N ILE A 268 -25.38 1.99 -17.28
CA ILE A 268 -24.88 2.70 -16.09
C ILE A 268 -25.91 2.65 -14.94
N GLY A 269 -27.20 2.84 -15.25
CA GLY A 269 -28.27 2.82 -14.25
C GLY A 269 -28.41 1.47 -13.54
N MET A 270 -28.37 0.35 -14.28
CA MET A 270 -28.41 -0.98 -13.66
C MET A 270 -27.11 -1.27 -12.90
N GLY A 271 -25.97 -0.77 -13.38
CA GLY A 271 -24.71 -0.81 -12.64
C GLY A 271 -24.79 -0.09 -11.29
N MET A 272 -25.36 1.12 -11.26
CA MET A 272 -25.56 1.88 -10.02
C MET A 272 -26.48 1.17 -9.04
N LEU A 273 -27.55 0.52 -9.54
CA LEU A 273 -28.44 -0.29 -8.70
C LEU A 273 -27.68 -1.49 -8.09
N VAL A 274 -26.87 -2.19 -8.88
CA VAL A 274 -26.02 -3.28 -8.38
C VAL A 274 -25.00 -2.76 -7.36
N ALA A 275 -24.44 -1.57 -7.57
CA ALA A 275 -23.53 -0.93 -6.62
C ALA A 275 -24.21 -0.62 -5.27
N ILE A 276 -25.42 -0.06 -5.29
CA ILE A 276 -26.18 0.23 -4.07
C ILE A 276 -26.54 -1.06 -3.32
N LEU A 277 -27.06 -2.07 -4.03
CA LEU A 277 -27.37 -3.37 -3.43
C LEU A 277 -26.11 -4.06 -2.87
N GLY A 278 -25.00 -4.00 -3.60
CA GLY A 278 -23.72 -4.51 -3.14
C GLY A 278 -23.24 -3.79 -1.88
N GLY A 279 -23.37 -2.46 -1.82
CA GLY A 279 -23.01 -1.67 -0.64
C GLY A 279 -23.88 -1.95 0.58
N PHE A 280 -25.15 -2.31 0.40
CA PHE A 280 -26.04 -2.74 1.48
C PHE A 280 -25.66 -4.13 2.01
N CYS A 281 -25.41 -5.08 1.10
CA CYS A 281 -25.11 -6.47 1.44
C CYS A 281 -23.69 -6.66 2.01
N LEU A 282 -22.75 -5.78 1.68
CA LEU A 282 -21.39 -5.80 2.17
C LEU A 282 -21.29 -4.85 3.38
N PRO A 283 -21.13 -5.35 4.62
CA PRO A 283 -21.03 -4.52 5.83
C PRO A 283 -19.67 -3.83 5.92
N VAL A 284 -19.36 -3.03 4.91
CA VAL A 284 -18.09 -2.35 4.70
C VAL A 284 -18.30 -0.92 5.22
N CYS A 285 -17.42 -0.46 6.11
CA CYS A 285 -17.43 0.93 6.53
C CYS A 285 -16.71 1.81 5.50
N ASP A 286 -16.76 3.13 5.70
CA ASP A 286 -16.02 4.13 4.93
C ASP A 286 -14.54 3.76 4.70
N CYS A 287 -13.80 3.36 5.74
CA CYS A 287 -12.39 2.95 5.63
C CYS A 287 -12.19 1.71 4.74
N ALA A 288 -13.12 0.76 4.80
CA ALA A 288 -13.06 -0.50 4.05
C ALA A 288 -13.52 -0.32 2.59
N SER A 289 -14.32 0.71 2.32
CA SER A 289 -14.87 0.99 0.99
C SER A 289 -13.80 1.47 0.01
N ILE A 290 -12.73 2.11 0.48
CA ILE A 290 -11.68 2.72 -0.37
C ILE A 290 -10.83 1.66 -1.10
N PRO A 291 -10.26 0.63 -0.45
CA PRO A 291 -9.57 -0.46 -1.15
C PRO A 291 -10.49 -1.15 -2.17
N VAL A 292 -11.74 -1.41 -1.80
CA VAL A 292 -12.72 -2.05 -2.69
C VAL A 292 -13.02 -1.15 -3.89
N PHE A 293 -13.29 0.14 -3.68
CA PHE A 293 -13.49 1.13 -4.73
C PHE A 293 -12.30 1.16 -5.71
N ARG A 294 -11.07 1.19 -5.20
CA ARG A 294 -9.85 1.14 -6.03
C ARG A 294 -9.79 -0.14 -6.87
N SER A 295 -10.10 -1.28 -6.28
CA SER A 295 -10.17 -2.58 -6.95
C SER A 295 -11.21 -2.59 -8.08
N LEU A 296 -12.43 -2.10 -7.82
CA LEU A 296 -13.51 -2.03 -8.81
C LEU A 296 -13.11 -1.15 -10.02
N VAL A 297 -12.52 0.03 -9.77
CA VAL A 297 -12.03 0.92 -10.84
C VAL A 297 -10.90 0.25 -11.65
N ARG A 298 -9.96 -0.43 -10.99
CA ARG A 298 -8.89 -1.18 -11.67
C ARG A 298 -9.41 -2.33 -12.53
N ARG A 299 -10.49 -2.98 -12.11
CA ARG A 299 -11.17 -4.04 -12.85
C ARG A 299 -12.00 -3.56 -14.05
N GLY A 300 -11.98 -2.25 -14.34
CA GLY A 300 -12.67 -1.68 -15.49
C GLY A 300 -14.16 -1.40 -15.27
N ILE A 301 -14.64 -1.48 -14.02
CA ILE A 301 -16.03 -1.07 -13.72
C ILE A 301 -16.14 0.45 -13.99
N PRO A 302 -17.22 0.90 -14.67
CA PRO A 302 -17.41 2.31 -14.97
C PRO A 302 -17.29 3.19 -13.72
N LEU A 303 -16.49 4.25 -13.81
CA LEU A 303 -16.24 5.19 -12.71
C LEU A 303 -17.53 5.70 -12.02
N PRO A 304 -18.61 6.06 -12.74
CA PRO A 304 -19.87 6.48 -12.10
C PRO A 304 -20.41 5.45 -11.12
N VAL A 305 -20.35 4.17 -11.49
CA VAL A 305 -20.88 3.06 -10.71
C VAL A 305 -20.00 2.79 -9.49
N ALA A 306 -18.68 2.82 -9.66
CA ALA A 306 -17.73 2.65 -8.58
C ALA A 306 -17.82 3.80 -7.54
N VAL A 307 -18.01 5.04 -8.00
CA VAL A 307 -18.21 6.20 -7.12
C VAL A 307 -19.53 6.10 -6.36
N THR A 308 -20.62 5.67 -7.03
CA THR A 308 -21.88 5.39 -6.35
C THR A 308 -21.73 4.30 -5.29
N PHE A 309 -20.99 3.22 -5.56
CA PHE A 309 -20.68 2.20 -4.54
C PHE A 309 -19.96 2.81 -3.34
N MET A 310 -18.86 3.54 -3.56
CA MET A 310 -18.04 4.12 -2.50
C MET A 310 -18.84 5.07 -1.60
N THR A 311 -19.69 5.90 -2.20
CA THR A 311 -20.46 6.93 -1.47
C THR A 311 -21.74 6.39 -0.84
N ALA A 312 -22.40 5.40 -1.45
CA ALA A 312 -23.64 4.83 -0.91
C ALA A 312 -23.38 3.86 0.26
N THR A 313 -22.36 3.00 0.13
CA THR A 313 -22.05 1.92 1.09
C THR A 313 -22.02 2.36 2.55
N PRO A 314 -21.28 3.41 2.96
CA PRO A 314 -21.22 3.82 4.36
C PRO A 314 -22.52 4.46 4.87
N VAL A 315 -23.44 4.87 3.99
CA VAL A 315 -24.72 5.46 4.40
C VAL A 315 -25.81 4.42 4.57
N ILE A 316 -25.83 3.40 3.72
CA ILE A 316 -26.83 2.32 3.73
C ILE A 316 -26.40 1.10 4.56
N ASN A 317 -25.22 1.16 5.18
CA ASN A 317 -24.70 0.06 6.00
C ASN A 317 -25.68 -0.26 7.15
N PRO A 318 -26.08 -1.54 7.34
CA PRO A 318 -26.99 -1.94 8.41
C PRO A 318 -26.57 -1.45 9.81
N VAL A 319 -25.27 -1.44 10.12
CA VAL A 319 -24.74 -0.95 11.39
C VAL A 319 -25.02 0.53 11.58
N VAL A 320 -24.94 1.31 10.50
CA VAL A 320 -25.18 2.76 10.48
C VAL A 320 -26.67 3.07 10.60
N ILE A 321 -27.53 2.28 9.95
CA ILE A 321 -28.98 2.39 10.07
C ILE A 321 -29.40 2.18 11.53
N VAL A 322 -28.92 1.08 12.14
CA VAL A 322 -29.20 0.75 13.54
C VAL A 322 -28.63 1.79 14.50
N SER A 323 -27.39 2.25 14.29
CA SER A 323 -26.79 3.26 15.18
C SER A 323 -27.52 4.60 15.11
N THR A 324 -28.02 4.99 13.93
CA THR A 324 -28.84 6.21 13.76
C THR A 324 -30.17 6.09 14.50
N TYR A 325 -30.82 4.93 14.38
CA TYR A 325 -32.08 4.67 15.07
C TYR A 325 -31.93 4.79 16.59
N TYR A 326 -30.88 4.19 17.16
CA TYR A 326 -30.60 4.30 18.59
C TYR A 326 -30.19 5.71 19.03
N ALA A 327 -29.35 6.41 18.26
CA ALA A 327 -28.89 7.75 18.61
C ALA A 327 -30.04 8.76 18.67
N PHE A 328 -31.02 8.66 17.78
CA PHE A 328 -32.18 9.55 17.73
C PHE A 328 -33.42 9.00 18.43
N SER A 329 -33.22 8.14 19.44
CA SER A 329 -34.29 7.66 20.33
C SER A 329 -35.49 7.04 19.61
N GLY A 330 -35.25 6.34 18.49
CA GLY A 330 -36.29 5.69 17.70
C GLY A 330 -36.97 6.56 16.65
N ASN A 331 -36.48 7.78 16.38
CA ASN A 331 -37.02 8.63 15.31
C ASN A 331 -36.71 8.04 13.92
N THR A 332 -37.69 7.37 13.33
CA THR A 332 -37.60 6.74 12.01
C THR A 332 -37.48 7.75 10.87
N GLY A 333 -37.98 8.98 11.05
CA GLY A 333 -37.89 10.04 10.04
C GLY A 333 -36.44 10.42 9.71
N ILE A 334 -35.59 10.50 10.73
CA ILE A 334 -34.15 10.81 10.55
C ILE A 334 -33.42 9.62 9.90
N VAL A 335 -33.77 8.39 10.27
CA VAL A 335 -33.17 7.19 9.66
C VAL A 335 -33.53 7.10 8.17
N VAL A 336 -34.81 7.21 7.85
CA VAL A 336 -35.31 7.17 6.46
C VAL A 336 -34.75 8.32 5.65
N GLY A 337 -34.73 9.54 6.21
CA GLY A 337 -34.14 10.69 5.55
C GLY A 337 -32.65 10.48 5.25
N ARG A 338 -31.87 9.94 6.20
CA ARG A 338 -30.43 9.70 6.01
C ARG A 338 -30.18 8.73 4.86
N ILE A 339 -30.94 7.62 4.83
CA ILE A 339 -30.84 6.62 3.76
C ILE A 339 -31.28 7.21 2.41
N PHE A 340 -32.42 7.90 2.39
CA PHE A 340 -32.98 8.48 1.17
C PHE A 340 -32.04 9.52 0.56
N PHE A 341 -31.65 10.55 1.33
CA PHE A 341 -30.73 11.57 0.86
C PHE A 341 -29.35 11.00 0.53
N GLY A 342 -28.88 10.01 1.29
CA GLY A 342 -27.64 9.29 1.02
C GLY A 342 -27.63 8.59 -0.34
N ILE A 343 -28.67 7.82 -0.64
CA ILE A 343 -28.80 7.11 -1.92
C ILE A 343 -28.92 8.11 -3.08
N VAL A 344 -29.80 9.12 -2.93
CA VAL A 344 -30.00 10.15 -3.97
C VAL A 344 -28.70 10.90 -4.24
N ALA A 345 -27.99 11.33 -3.19
CA ALA A 345 -26.69 11.99 -3.32
C ALA A 345 -25.65 11.09 -4.00
N ALA A 346 -25.52 9.82 -3.57
CA ALA A 346 -24.56 8.88 -4.16
C ALA A 346 -24.80 8.61 -5.66
N VAL A 347 -26.07 8.52 -6.08
CA VAL A 347 -26.44 8.38 -7.49
C VAL A 347 -26.10 9.65 -8.26
N LEU A 348 -26.46 10.83 -7.74
CA LEU A 348 -26.16 12.10 -8.41
C LEU A 348 -24.65 12.34 -8.53
N ILE A 349 -23.88 12.09 -7.46
CA ILE A 349 -22.42 12.19 -7.47
C ILE A 349 -21.85 11.26 -8.55
N GLY A 350 -22.28 10.00 -8.59
CA GLY A 350 -21.88 9.05 -9.63
C GLY A 350 -22.21 9.54 -11.04
N LEU A 351 -23.43 10.02 -11.28
CA LEU A 351 -23.86 10.55 -12.58
C LEU A 351 -23.02 11.74 -13.03
N THR A 352 -22.62 12.65 -12.13
CA THR A 352 -21.75 13.77 -12.51
C THR A 352 -20.40 13.31 -13.04
N MET A 353 -19.88 12.18 -12.54
CA MET A 353 -18.63 11.58 -13.01
C MET A 353 -18.81 10.88 -14.37
N GLY A 354 -20.05 10.53 -14.74
CA GLY A 354 -20.40 9.93 -16.02
C GLY A 354 -20.60 10.96 -17.12
N PHE A 355 -21.36 12.02 -16.82
CA PHE A 355 -21.62 13.11 -17.77
C PHE A 355 -20.39 13.97 -18.03
N TRP A 356 -19.58 14.22 -17.00
CA TRP A 356 -18.30 14.91 -17.13
C TRP A 356 -17.18 13.98 -16.66
N PRO A 357 -16.59 13.14 -17.52
CA PRO A 357 -15.46 12.32 -17.11
C PRO A 357 -14.26 13.21 -16.70
N PRO A 358 -13.52 12.86 -15.63
CA PRO A 358 -12.34 13.63 -15.21
C PRO A 358 -11.27 13.63 -16.31
N LYS A 359 -10.72 14.82 -16.59
CA LYS A 359 -9.63 15.00 -17.55
C LYS A 359 -8.34 14.47 -16.93
N GLY A 360 -7.75 13.40 -17.49
CA GLY A 360 -6.50 12.79 -17.03
C GLY A 360 -6.67 11.40 -16.39
N SER A 361 -5.59 10.84 -15.83
CA SER A 361 -5.65 9.54 -15.16
C SER A 361 -6.36 9.64 -13.81
N VAL A 362 -7.43 8.89 -13.64
CA VAL A 362 -8.20 8.81 -12.39
C VAL A 362 -7.37 8.17 -11.28
N LEU A 363 -6.71 7.06 -11.60
CA LEU A 363 -5.77 6.41 -10.70
C LEU A 363 -4.46 7.21 -10.66
N ALA A 364 -3.93 7.46 -9.46
CA ALA A 364 -2.58 7.95 -9.28
C ALA A 364 -1.65 6.79 -9.63
N GLY A 365 -1.01 6.91 -10.78
CA GLY A 365 -0.09 5.91 -11.29
C GLY A 365 0.16 6.13 -12.78
N GLY A 366 1.36 6.57 -13.11
CA GLY A 366 1.81 6.61 -14.51
C GLY A 366 1.88 5.20 -15.09
N ALA A 367 2.31 5.06 -16.35
CA ALA A 367 2.59 3.76 -16.98
C ALA A 367 3.44 2.83 -16.08
N PHE A 368 4.23 3.43 -15.19
CA PHE A 368 5.06 2.77 -14.19
C PHE A 368 4.29 2.05 -13.07
N ASP A 369 3.14 2.51 -12.58
CA ASP A 369 2.32 1.76 -11.58
C ASP A 369 1.48 0.66 -12.25
N ARG A 370 1.26 0.74 -13.57
CA ARG A 370 0.72 -0.38 -14.36
C ARG A 370 1.79 -1.46 -14.59
N LEU A 371 3.05 -1.05 -14.78
CA LEU A 371 4.21 -1.96 -14.84
C LEU A 371 4.58 -2.53 -13.45
N LEU A 372 4.53 -1.69 -12.42
CA LEU A 372 4.86 -1.98 -11.02
C LEU A 372 3.63 -2.36 -10.20
N CYS A 373 2.69 -3.13 -10.76
CA CYS A 373 2.05 -4.01 -9.81
C CYS A 373 3.16 -4.94 -9.29
N SER A 374 3.56 -4.76 -8.03
CA SER A 374 4.39 -5.69 -7.26
C SER A 374 3.76 -7.09 -7.12
N CYS A 375 2.81 -7.43 -7.99
CA CYS A 375 1.90 -8.56 -7.96
C CYS A 375 1.86 -9.36 -9.28
N GLY A 376 2.51 -8.92 -10.38
CA GLY A 376 2.57 -9.73 -11.62
C GLY A 376 1.21 -9.99 -12.31
N CYS A 377 0.20 -9.17 -12.06
CA CYS A 377 -1.19 -9.50 -12.38
C CYS A 377 -1.67 -9.18 -13.81
N TYR A 378 -0.83 -9.24 -14.85
CA TYR A 378 -1.39 -9.24 -16.22
C TYR A 378 -0.99 -10.40 -17.13
N ASP A 379 0.06 -11.16 -16.80
CA ASP A 379 0.42 -12.35 -17.60
C ASP A 379 0.49 -13.67 -16.78
N ASP A 380 0.60 -13.64 -15.45
CA ASP A 380 0.81 -14.85 -14.63
C ASP A 380 -0.40 -15.34 -13.80
N VAL A 381 -1.54 -14.62 -13.80
CA VAL A 381 -2.74 -15.12 -13.09
C VAL A 381 -3.30 -16.39 -13.76
N GLU A 382 -3.07 -16.55 -15.07
CA GLU A 382 -3.41 -17.76 -15.81
C GLU A 382 -2.40 -18.90 -15.60
N SER A 383 -1.14 -18.61 -15.26
CA SER A 383 -0.09 -19.61 -15.06
C SER A 383 -0.12 -20.25 -13.65
N ILE A 384 -0.65 -19.55 -12.64
CA ILE A 384 -0.81 -20.08 -11.27
C ILE A 384 -2.15 -20.82 -11.12
N THR A 385 -2.15 -22.12 -11.43
CA THR A 385 -3.32 -23.00 -11.30
C THR A 385 -3.51 -23.55 -9.87
N THR A 386 -2.46 -23.57 -9.05
CA THR A 386 -2.47 -24.20 -7.72
C THR A 386 -3.08 -23.30 -6.65
N PHE A 387 -4.00 -23.85 -5.83
CA PHE A 387 -4.67 -23.15 -4.73
C PHE A 387 -3.69 -22.48 -3.74
N LYS A 388 -2.57 -23.14 -3.42
CA LYS A 388 -1.51 -22.57 -2.55
C LYS A 388 -0.87 -21.32 -3.14
N GLY A 389 -0.68 -21.26 -4.47
CA GLY A 389 -0.14 -20.09 -5.16
C GLY A 389 -1.11 -18.92 -5.12
N LYS A 390 -2.41 -19.17 -5.36
CA LYS A 390 -3.46 -18.15 -5.24
C LYS A 390 -3.61 -17.62 -3.82
N ALA A 391 -3.53 -18.50 -2.81
CA ALA A 391 -3.56 -18.09 -1.41
C ALA A 391 -2.33 -17.24 -1.03
N GLY A 392 -1.12 -17.62 -1.48
CA GLY A 392 0.09 -16.82 -1.27
C GLY A 392 0.01 -15.44 -1.93
N LEU A 393 -0.49 -15.38 -3.18
CA LEU A 393 -0.71 -14.14 -3.90
C LEU A 393 -1.74 -13.24 -3.20
N PHE A 394 -2.85 -13.83 -2.73
CA PHE A 394 -3.87 -13.13 -1.95
C PHE A 394 -3.30 -12.47 -0.69
N ILE A 395 -2.47 -13.18 0.08
CA ILE A 395 -1.86 -12.64 1.30
C ILE A 395 -0.85 -11.54 0.97
N ARG A 396 0.03 -11.73 -0.02
CA ARG A 396 1.00 -10.69 -0.43
C ARG A 396 0.30 -9.42 -0.92
N HIS A 397 -0.75 -9.58 -1.73
CA HIS A 397 -1.55 -8.47 -2.21
C HIS A 397 -2.26 -7.73 -1.05
N SER A 398 -2.82 -8.50 -0.10
CA SER A 398 -3.46 -7.93 1.09
C SER A 398 -2.46 -7.15 1.95
N GLN A 399 -1.25 -7.67 2.15
CA GLN A 399 -0.21 -6.96 2.90
C GLN A 399 0.17 -5.63 2.22
N ALA A 400 0.41 -5.67 0.90
CA ALA A 400 0.78 -4.48 0.13
C ALA A 400 -0.33 -3.39 0.18
N GLU A 401 -1.59 -3.77 0.03
CA GLU A 401 -2.71 -2.82 0.15
C GLU A 401 -2.89 -2.30 1.58
N PHE A 402 -2.73 -3.16 2.59
CA PHE A 402 -2.84 -2.77 4.00
C PHE A 402 -1.81 -1.69 4.38
N PHE A 403 -0.54 -1.90 4.04
CA PHE A 403 0.50 -0.89 4.31
C PHE A 403 0.37 0.33 3.39
N GLY A 404 -0.07 0.13 2.14
CA GLY A 404 -0.30 1.21 1.18
C GLY A 404 -1.33 2.23 1.65
N VAL A 405 -2.44 1.75 2.21
CA VAL A 405 -3.52 2.61 2.74
C VAL A 405 -3.31 2.97 4.21
N GLY A 406 -2.77 2.05 5.01
CA GLY A 406 -2.62 2.19 6.46
C GLY A 406 -1.80 3.41 6.89
N LYS A 407 -0.75 3.77 6.14
CA LYS A 407 0.03 4.99 6.43
C LYS A 407 -0.80 6.28 6.34
N TYR A 408 -1.76 6.34 5.41
CA TYR A 408 -2.65 7.49 5.26
C TYR A 408 -3.75 7.48 6.30
N LEU A 409 -4.23 6.30 6.69
CA LEU A 409 -5.15 6.15 7.82
C LEU A 409 -4.51 6.70 9.10
N VAL A 410 -3.26 6.33 9.41
CA VAL A 410 -2.54 6.84 10.60
C VAL A 410 -2.43 8.36 10.58
N MET A 411 -2.03 8.94 9.44
CA MET A 411 -1.94 10.40 9.28
C MET A 411 -3.30 11.08 9.43
N GLY A 412 -4.35 10.55 8.79
CA GLY A 412 -5.70 11.10 8.85
C GLY A 412 -6.33 11.02 10.23
N SER A 413 -6.19 9.89 10.91
CA SER A 413 -6.68 9.69 12.28
C SER A 413 -6.00 10.64 13.27
N PHE A 414 -4.70 10.91 13.09
CA PHE A 414 -3.99 11.87 13.93
C PHE A 414 -4.51 13.30 13.73
N ILE A 415 -4.70 13.72 12.48
CA ILE A 415 -5.24 15.05 12.18
C ILE A 415 -6.68 15.17 12.70
N ALA A 416 -7.52 14.16 12.50
CA ALA A 416 -8.88 14.13 13.01
C ALA A 416 -8.93 14.26 14.56
N ALA A 417 -8.06 13.52 15.26
CA ALA A 417 -7.97 13.60 16.73
C ALA A 417 -7.57 15.01 17.22
N LEU A 418 -6.63 15.67 16.54
CA LEU A 418 -6.25 17.06 16.85
C LEU A 418 -7.45 18.00 16.71
N PHE A 419 -8.17 17.92 15.59
CA PHE A 419 -9.32 18.79 15.37
C PHE A 419 -10.50 18.48 16.29
N GLN A 420 -10.72 17.23 16.70
CA GLN A 420 -11.79 16.89 17.63
C GLN A 420 -11.59 17.49 19.01
N VAL A 421 -10.34 17.50 19.47
CA VAL A 421 -10.01 18.01 20.79
C VAL A 421 -9.87 19.52 20.80
N MET A 422 -9.34 20.13 19.72
CA MET A 422 -9.06 21.57 19.67
C MET A 422 -10.14 22.39 18.94
N GLY A 423 -10.90 21.78 18.02
CA GLY A 423 -11.73 22.50 17.04
C GLY A 423 -13.20 22.70 17.42
N THR A 424 -13.74 21.93 18.37
CA THR A 424 -15.18 21.97 18.71
C THR A 424 -15.65 23.33 19.22
N GLY A 425 -14.81 24.09 19.92
CA GLY A 425 -15.16 25.42 20.44
C GLY A 425 -15.16 26.57 19.41
N LEU A 426 -14.57 26.36 18.22
CA LEU A 426 -14.51 27.38 17.16
C LEU A 426 -15.82 27.44 16.35
N PHE A 427 -16.47 26.29 16.15
CA PHE A 427 -17.65 26.20 15.28
C PHE A 427 -18.97 26.58 15.97
N THR A 428 -19.08 26.37 17.29
CA THR A 428 -20.30 26.69 18.06
C THR A 428 -20.53 28.20 18.20
N LYS A 429 -19.48 29.01 18.27
CA LYS A 429 -19.59 30.49 18.32
C LYS A 429 -20.00 31.12 16.99
N ALA A 430 -19.76 30.43 15.87
CA ALA A 430 -20.07 30.94 14.53
C ALA A 430 -21.56 30.78 14.15
N GLN A 431 -22.36 30.16 15.02
CA GLN A 431 -23.74 29.81 14.73
C GLN A 431 -24.76 30.86 15.18
N ASP A 432 -24.44 31.70 16.17
CA ASP A 432 -25.36 32.69 16.72
C ASP A 432 -25.80 33.68 15.61
N GLY A 433 -27.03 33.49 15.11
CA GLY A 433 -27.64 34.33 14.05
C GLY A 433 -27.42 33.85 12.60
N ALA A 434 -26.84 32.67 12.36
CA ALA A 434 -26.61 32.15 11.02
C ALA A 434 -27.89 31.57 10.37
N GLY A 435 -28.15 31.89 9.09
CA GLY A 435 -29.25 31.31 8.33
C GLY A 435 -29.05 29.82 7.98
N LEU A 436 -30.12 29.11 7.61
CA LEU A 436 -30.13 27.65 7.35
C LEU A 436 -28.97 27.18 6.45
N ALA A 437 -28.70 27.89 5.35
CA ALA A 437 -27.61 27.56 4.42
C ALA A 437 -26.24 27.55 5.12
N VAL A 438 -25.97 28.56 5.95
CA VAL A 438 -24.70 28.68 6.69
C VAL A 438 -24.61 27.57 7.74
N SER A 439 -25.71 27.27 8.45
CA SER A 439 -25.75 26.16 9.41
C SER A 439 -25.45 24.81 8.75
N ILE A 440 -26.01 24.54 7.56
CA ILE A 440 -25.73 23.31 6.80
C ILE A 440 -24.24 23.25 6.44
N LEU A 441 -23.66 24.32 5.90
CA LEU A 441 -22.24 24.34 5.54
C LEU A 441 -21.32 24.14 6.74
N ILE A 442 -21.61 24.80 7.87
CA ILE A 442 -20.84 24.62 9.13
C ILE A 442 -20.88 23.15 9.53
N MET A 443 -22.06 22.53 9.55
CA MET A 443 -22.21 21.14 9.94
C MET A 443 -21.55 20.17 8.94
N MET A 444 -21.55 20.44 7.64
CA MET A 444 -20.82 19.62 6.67
C MET A 444 -19.30 19.75 6.82
N VAL A 445 -18.79 20.95 7.11
CA VAL A 445 -17.36 21.15 7.42
C VAL A 445 -16.98 20.45 8.73
N MET A 446 -17.84 20.54 9.75
CA MET A 446 -17.66 19.79 10.99
C MET A 446 -17.66 18.29 10.73
N ALA A 447 -18.55 17.77 9.87
CA ALA A 447 -18.55 16.36 9.50
C ALA A 447 -17.22 15.96 8.81
N PHE A 448 -16.71 16.77 7.89
CA PHE A 448 -15.45 16.50 7.21
C PHE A 448 -14.25 16.37 8.16
N VAL A 449 -14.24 17.19 9.20
CA VAL A 449 -13.11 17.33 10.13
C VAL A 449 -13.24 16.43 11.35
N LEU A 450 -14.46 16.25 11.86
CA LEU A 450 -14.76 15.56 13.12
C LEU A 450 -15.32 14.14 12.92
N SER A 451 -15.63 13.71 11.69
CA SER A 451 -16.09 12.34 11.43
C SER A 451 -15.06 11.31 11.91
N LEU A 452 -15.53 10.37 12.72
CA LEU A 452 -14.74 9.26 13.26
C LEU A 452 -14.91 8.02 12.38
N CYS A 453 -16.18 7.66 12.19
CA CYS A 453 -16.69 6.49 11.49
C CYS A 453 -18.18 6.72 11.29
N SER A 454 -18.70 6.33 10.12
CA SER A 454 -20.12 6.43 9.75
C SER A 454 -21.16 6.07 10.84
N SER A 455 -20.85 5.12 11.74
CA SER A 455 -21.72 4.73 12.87
C SER A 455 -21.67 5.71 14.05
N SER A 456 -20.49 6.25 14.37
CA SER A 456 -20.24 7.17 15.48
C SER A 456 -20.74 8.59 15.16
N ASP A 457 -20.78 8.95 13.89
CA ASP A 457 -21.29 10.22 13.40
C ASP A 457 -22.74 10.49 13.83
N ALA A 458 -23.55 9.43 13.97
CA ALA A 458 -24.93 9.55 14.47
C ALA A 458 -24.98 10.10 15.90
N ILE A 459 -24.04 9.67 16.77
CA ILE A 459 -23.98 10.10 18.17
C ILE A 459 -23.50 11.56 18.25
N ILE A 460 -22.51 11.94 17.44
CA ILE A 460 -22.01 13.31 17.35
C ILE A 460 -23.10 14.26 16.82
N ALA A 461 -23.81 13.85 15.76
CA ALA A 461 -24.90 14.64 15.22
C ALA A 461 -26.03 14.84 16.25
N ARG A 462 -26.36 13.80 17.02
CA ARG A 462 -27.39 13.86 18.06
C ARG A 462 -27.05 14.84 19.19
N SER A 463 -25.78 14.93 19.61
CA SER A 463 -25.38 15.85 20.68
C SER A 463 -25.46 17.32 20.24
N LEU A 464 -25.36 17.57 18.93
CA LEU A 464 -25.48 18.90 18.32
C LEU A 464 -26.91 19.24 17.84
N ALA A 465 -27.83 18.27 17.86
CA ALA A 465 -29.19 18.42 17.35
C ALA A 465 -30.05 19.45 18.11
N ASN A 466 -29.68 19.80 19.35
CA ASN A 466 -30.35 20.87 20.10
C ASN A 466 -29.82 22.27 19.74
N GLN A 467 -28.65 22.36 19.11
CA GLN A 467 -28.01 23.62 18.76
C GLN A 467 -28.30 23.96 17.30
N PHE A 468 -28.26 22.98 16.39
CA PHE A 468 -28.41 23.19 14.95
C PHE A 468 -29.80 22.78 14.42
N PRO A 469 -30.29 23.45 13.35
CA PRO A 469 -31.54 23.05 12.70
C PRO A 469 -31.41 21.64 12.09
N MET A 470 -32.53 20.93 11.98
CA MET A 470 -32.55 19.55 11.47
C MET A 470 -31.94 19.39 10.08
N GLY A 471 -32.09 20.39 9.20
CA GLY A 471 -31.41 20.40 7.90
C GLY A 471 -29.88 20.33 8.02
N ALA A 472 -29.29 21.06 8.97
CA ALA A 472 -27.85 21.03 9.18
C ALA A 472 -27.38 19.70 9.78
N ILE A 473 -28.16 19.11 10.68
CA ILE A 473 -27.93 17.76 11.20
C ILE A 473 -27.98 16.70 10.09
N MET A 474 -28.94 16.82 9.15
CA MET A 474 -28.98 15.93 7.99
C MET A 474 -27.82 16.13 7.03
N GLY A 475 -27.39 17.37 6.81
CA GLY A 475 -26.16 17.68 6.08
C GLY A 475 -24.95 16.95 6.66
N PHE A 476 -24.80 16.96 7.99
CA PHE A 476 -23.75 16.21 8.70
C PHE A 476 -23.86 14.70 8.48
N LEU A 477 -25.05 14.12 8.71
CA LEU A 477 -25.30 12.67 8.67
C LEU A 477 -25.17 12.05 7.27
N VAL A 478 -25.42 12.84 6.22
CA VAL A 478 -25.32 12.41 4.82
C VAL A 478 -23.90 12.60 4.30
N PHE A 479 -23.27 13.75 4.54
CA PHE A 479 -21.96 14.07 3.96
C PHE A 479 -20.80 13.39 4.69
N GLY A 480 -20.81 13.34 6.02
CA GLY A 480 -19.72 12.78 6.83
C GLY A 480 -19.29 11.37 6.41
N PRO A 481 -20.21 10.40 6.30
CA PRO A 481 -19.89 9.05 5.87
C PRO A 481 -19.34 8.95 4.44
N MET A 482 -19.66 9.91 3.56
CA MET A 482 -19.21 9.91 2.18
C MET A 482 -17.80 10.46 2.03
N MET A 483 -17.52 11.57 2.72
CA MET A 483 -16.25 12.30 2.61
C MET A 483 -15.86 12.89 3.96
N ASP A 484 -14.66 12.53 4.39
CA ASP A 484 -13.99 13.11 5.55
C ASP A 484 -12.48 13.19 5.30
N ILE A 485 -11.75 13.78 6.23
CA ILE A 485 -10.31 13.98 6.10
C ILE A 485 -9.52 12.67 5.98
N LYS A 486 -9.92 11.62 6.71
CA LYS A 486 -9.26 10.30 6.65
C LYS A 486 -9.50 9.65 5.28
N ASN A 487 -10.71 9.71 4.75
CA ASN A 487 -11.08 9.13 3.46
C ASN A 487 -10.35 9.84 2.33
N VAL A 488 -10.26 11.19 2.37
CA VAL A 488 -9.49 11.98 1.39
C VAL A 488 -8.01 11.58 1.39
N LEU A 489 -7.41 11.42 2.57
CA LEU A 489 -6.01 10.99 2.67
C LEU A 489 -5.83 9.54 2.21
N MET A 490 -6.74 8.64 2.56
CA MET A 490 -6.70 7.24 2.11
C MET A 490 -6.87 7.12 0.59
N LEU A 491 -7.72 7.94 -0.05
CA LEU A 491 -7.86 8.00 -1.50
C LEU A 491 -6.56 8.44 -2.19
N SER A 492 -5.76 9.29 -1.54
CA SER A 492 -4.47 9.74 -2.08
C SER A 492 -3.42 8.61 -2.25
N SER A 493 -3.67 7.43 -1.66
CA SER A 493 -2.86 6.23 -1.87
C SER A 493 -3.00 5.61 -3.27
N GLY A 494 -4.06 5.96 -4.02
CA GLY A 494 -4.38 5.28 -5.28
C GLY A 494 -5.02 6.15 -6.35
N PHE A 495 -5.42 7.38 -6.04
CA PHE A 495 -6.13 8.27 -6.96
C PHE A 495 -5.41 9.62 -7.12
N SER A 496 -5.56 10.23 -8.29
CA SER A 496 -4.94 11.52 -8.58
C SER A 496 -5.54 12.64 -7.72
N LYS A 497 -4.72 13.59 -7.27
CA LYS A 497 -5.18 14.72 -6.43
C LYS A 497 -6.33 15.51 -7.10
N ALA A 498 -6.27 15.67 -8.42
CA ALA A 498 -7.31 16.34 -9.20
C ALA A 498 -8.66 15.60 -9.12
N PHE A 499 -8.65 14.27 -9.21
CA PHE A 499 -9.86 13.47 -9.04
C PHE A 499 -10.41 13.58 -7.62
N ILE A 500 -9.56 13.50 -6.60
CA ILE A 500 -9.97 13.56 -5.20
C ILE A 500 -10.61 14.91 -4.86
N VAL A 501 -9.98 16.02 -5.25
CA VAL A 501 -10.53 17.37 -5.04
C VAL A 501 -11.87 17.52 -5.75
N ARG A 502 -11.98 17.01 -6.98
CA ARG A 502 -13.24 17.03 -7.71
C ARG A 502 -14.33 16.23 -7.01
N LEU A 503 -14.02 15.01 -6.54
CA LEU A 503 -14.97 14.17 -5.81
C LEU A 503 -15.43 14.84 -4.52
N LEU A 504 -14.52 15.48 -3.78
CA LEU A 504 -14.84 16.23 -2.57
C LEU A 504 -15.79 17.40 -2.85
N LEU A 505 -15.46 18.24 -3.84
CA LEU A 505 -16.28 19.40 -4.20
C LEU A 505 -17.66 18.99 -4.71
N THR A 506 -17.72 17.97 -5.58
CA THR A 506 -19.01 17.47 -6.10
C THR A 506 -19.88 16.87 -5.00
N SER A 507 -19.31 16.06 -4.10
CA SER A 507 -20.02 15.52 -2.94
C SER A 507 -20.55 16.64 -2.03
N LEU A 508 -19.70 17.62 -1.71
CA LEU A 508 -20.09 18.77 -0.88
C LEU A 508 -21.24 19.55 -1.54
N SER A 509 -21.11 19.91 -2.83
CA SER A 509 -22.14 20.68 -3.52
C SER A 509 -23.46 19.93 -3.65
N ILE A 510 -23.43 18.64 -3.99
CA ILE A 510 -24.66 17.84 -4.17
C ILE A 510 -25.37 17.64 -2.84
N CYS A 511 -24.65 17.24 -1.79
CA CYS A 511 -25.24 17.07 -0.47
C CYS A 511 -25.81 18.39 0.08
N PHE A 512 -25.09 19.50 -0.10
CA PHE A 512 -25.58 20.82 0.30
C PHE A 512 -26.88 21.18 -0.43
N VAL A 513 -26.89 21.11 -1.77
CA VAL A 513 -28.06 21.49 -2.58
C VAL A 513 -29.27 20.62 -2.26
N LEU A 514 -29.09 19.29 -2.15
CA LEU A 514 -30.19 18.37 -1.83
C LEU A 514 -30.84 18.68 -0.49
N VAL A 515 -30.02 18.83 0.55
CA VAL A 515 -30.52 19.09 1.91
C VAL A 515 -31.11 20.50 2.00
N PHE A 516 -30.43 21.50 1.43
CA PHE A 516 -30.92 22.88 1.44
C PHE A 516 -32.27 23.01 0.74
N LEU A 517 -32.43 22.47 -0.47
CA LEU A 517 -33.69 22.57 -1.21
C LEU A 517 -34.85 21.89 -0.48
N PHE A 518 -34.60 20.71 0.11
CA PHE A 518 -35.64 19.98 0.83
C PHE A 518 -36.14 20.74 2.06
N PHE A 519 -35.23 21.21 2.92
CA PHE A 519 -35.60 21.90 4.16
C PHE A 519 -36.03 23.36 3.93
N ASN A 520 -35.60 24.00 2.85
CA ASN A 520 -36.04 25.35 2.50
C ASN A 520 -37.47 25.39 1.92
N TRP A 521 -37.95 24.29 1.34
CA TRP A 521 -39.33 24.16 0.83
C TRP A 521 -40.34 23.58 1.84
N GLY A 522 -40.01 23.57 3.13
CA GLY A 522 -40.91 23.09 4.18
C GLY A 522 -40.91 21.58 4.36
N GLY A 523 -39.83 20.89 3.99
CA GLY A 523 -39.58 19.52 4.42
C GLY A 523 -39.49 19.45 5.94
N MET A 524 -40.53 18.83 6.54
CA MET A 524 -40.86 18.62 7.97
C MET A 524 -39.88 19.11 9.04
#